data_AF-A0A9W8NR32-F1
#
_entry.id   AF-A0A9W8NR32-F1
#
_cell.length_a   1.000
_cell.length_b   1.000
_cell.length_c   1.000
_cell.angle_alpha   90.00
_cell.angle_beta   90.00
_cell.angle_gamma   90.00
#
_symmetry.space_group_name_H-M   'P 1'
#
loop_
_entity.id
_entity.type
_entity.pdbx_description
1 polymer ?
#
loop_
_entity_poly.entity_id
_entity_poly.type
_entity_poly.pdbx_seq_one_letter_code
_entity_poly.pdbx_strand_id
1 'polypeptide(L)'
;MSKNGGSNRWQHLPDNECLNIYELTRALVKNTHCSVTPELCARAAILCHAYQKNNGNDFWKEVNATIQELRCKGEGDKKMTARWVKAMLDQDCKKFSNGINVDPGAQESQSELQTEMDQLIETSQLASGGQDNSADDVLGSADQNRWRDEQSHADGSRGASKASSACSSPQPEDGDNGNGND
;
A
#
# COMPACT_ATOMS: atom_id res chain seq x y z
N MET A 1 -12.65 -12.48 41.43
CA MET A 1 -12.18 -12.53 40.04
C MET A 1 -12.01 -11.10 39.54
N SER A 2 -10.82 -10.52 39.71
CA SER A 2 -10.54 -9.14 39.29
C SER A 2 -10.34 -9.11 37.78
N LYS A 3 -11.24 -8.43 37.07
CA LYS A 3 -11.05 -8.10 35.66
C LYS A 3 -9.90 -7.08 35.60
N ASN A 4 -8.72 -7.53 35.20
CA ASN A 4 -7.63 -6.63 34.80
C ASN A 4 -8.11 -5.86 33.57
N GLY A 5 -8.77 -4.73 33.79
CA GLY A 5 -9.00 -3.70 32.78
C GLY A 5 -7.67 -3.05 32.47
N GLY A 6 -6.85 -3.72 31.66
CA GLY A 6 -5.62 -3.16 31.11
C GLY A 6 -6.00 -1.90 30.34
N SER A 7 -5.75 -0.74 30.96
CA SER A 7 -5.91 0.54 30.30
C SER A 7 -4.92 0.53 29.13
N ASN A 8 -5.44 0.41 27.91
CA ASN A 8 -4.69 0.53 26.66
C ASN A 8 -4.22 1.98 26.50
N ARG A 9 -3.33 2.41 27.39
CA ARG A 9 -2.71 3.72 27.36
C ARG A 9 -1.82 3.73 26.12
N TRP A 10 -2.23 4.51 25.12
CA TRP A 10 -1.42 4.79 23.96
C TRP A 10 -0.03 5.23 24.43
N GLN A 11 0.98 4.41 24.13
CA GLN A 11 2.36 4.73 24.46
C GLN A 11 2.84 5.76 23.44
N HIS A 12 3.35 6.88 23.94
CA HIS A 12 4.01 7.85 23.08
C HIS A 12 5.31 7.21 22.57
N LEU A 13 5.39 6.96 21.27
CA LEU A 13 6.61 6.52 20.62
C LEU A 13 7.55 7.73 20.49
N PRO A 14 8.86 7.58 20.74
CA PRO A 14 9.80 8.68 20.53
C PRO A 14 9.89 9.01 19.03
N ASP A 15 10.16 10.28 18.68
CA ASP A 15 10.07 10.77 17.30
C ASP A 15 10.95 9.98 16.32
N ASN A 16 12.08 9.44 16.78
CA ASN A 16 12.99 8.62 15.98
C ASN A 16 12.39 7.25 15.58
N GLU A 17 11.47 6.70 16.39
CA GLU A 17 10.77 5.44 16.08
C GLU A 17 9.60 5.67 15.12
N CYS A 18 8.97 6.85 15.18
CA CYS A 18 7.90 7.26 14.25
C CYS A 18 8.37 7.45 12.80
N LEU A 19 9.69 7.52 12.58
CA LEU A 19 10.27 7.70 11.24
C LEU A 19 10.49 6.37 10.51
N ASN A 20 10.54 5.23 11.20
CA ASN A 20 10.72 3.92 10.60
C ASN A 20 9.34 3.31 10.28
N ILE A 21 9.01 3.19 9.00
CA ILE A 21 7.68 2.71 8.56
C ILE A 21 7.38 1.31 9.11
N TYR A 22 8.38 0.43 9.17
CA TYR A 22 8.18 -0.95 9.63
C TYR A 22 7.85 -1.00 11.12
N GLU A 23 8.64 -0.33 11.97
CA GLU A 23 8.38 -0.29 13.41
C GLU A 23 7.07 0.43 13.74
N LEU A 24 6.75 1.51 13.02
CA LEU A 24 5.46 2.19 13.16
C LEU A 24 4.30 1.24 12.82
N THR A 25 4.39 0.53 11.69
CA THR A 25 3.34 -0.39 11.26
C THR A 25 3.22 -1.56 12.23
N ARG A 26 4.34 -2.11 12.70
CA ARG A 26 4.36 -3.18 13.70
C ARG A 26 3.76 -2.72 15.03
N ALA A 27 4.04 -1.50 15.48
CA ALA A 27 3.47 -0.93 16.69
C ALA A 27 1.95 -0.73 16.59
N LEU A 28 1.46 -0.25 15.44
CA LEU A 28 0.03 -0.11 15.16
C LEU A 28 -0.69 -1.47 15.20
N VAL A 29 0.00 -2.51 14.73
CA VAL A 29 -0.56 -3.85 14.58
C VAL A 29 -0.40 -4.68 15.87
N LYS A 30 0.54 -4.35 16.76
CA LYS A 30 0.85 -5.13 17.98
C LYS A 30 -0.36 -5.49 18.87
N ASN A 31 -1.38 -4.65 18.91
CA ASN A 31 -2.59 -4.83 19.73
C ASN A 31 -3.86 -5.00 18.90
N THR A 32 -3.74 -5.05 17.57
CA THR A 32 -4.85 -5.36 16.68
C THR A 32 -4.54 -6.74 16.13
N HIS A 33 -5.47 -7.70 16.17
CA HIS A 33 -5.23 -9.03 15.59
C HIS A 33 -5.15 -9.00 14.04
N CYS A 34 -4.65 -7.90 13.48
CA CYS A 34 -4.47 -7.64 12.07
C CYS A 34 -3.10 -8.17 11.63
N SER A 35 -2.98 -8.53 10.36
CA SER A 35 -1.68 -8.83 9.74
C SER A 35 -1.12 -7.57 9.09
N VAL A 36 0.21 -7.49 9.00
CA VAL A 36 0.88 -6.41 8.26
C VAL A 36 0.71 -6.70 6.77
N THR A 37 -0.11 -5.89 6.09
CA THR A 37 -0.34 -5.96 4.64
C THR A 37 0.49 -4.93 3.88
N PRO A 38 0.88 -5.17 2.61
CA PRO A 38 1.57 -4.18 1.78
C PRO A 38 0.83 -2.84 1.67
N GLU A 39 -0.50 -2.86 1.62
CA GLU A 39 -1.35 -1.68 1.56
C GLU A 39 -1.24 -0.83 2.82
N LEU A 40 -1.12 -1.48 3.98
CA LEU A 40 -0.93 -0.80 5.26
C LEU A 40 0.45 -0.15 5.31
N CYS A 41 1.51 -0.85 4.89
CA CYS A 41 2.86 -0.29 4.78
C CYS A 41 2.90 0.91 3.83
N ALA A 42 2.21 0.84 2.68
CA ALA A 42 2.11 1.94 1.74
C ALA A 42 1.44 3.18 2.35
N ARG A 43 0.36 3.00 3.13
CA ARG A 43 -0.29 4.11 3.85
C ARG A 43 0.63 4.69 4.92
N ALA A 44 1.27 3.84 5.71
CA ALA A 44 2.24 4.27 6.72
C ALA A 44 3.39 5.06 6.07
N ALA A 45 3.89 4.62 4.90
CA ALA A 45 4.92 5.33 4.14
C ALA A 45 4.53 6.77 3.77
N ILE A 46 3.31 6.94 3.25
CA ILE A 46 2.78 8.26 2.89
C ILE A 46 2.67 9.14 4.14
N LEU A 47 2.17 8.59 5.25
CA LEU A 47 2.03 9.33 6.51
C LEU A 47 3.40 9.72 7.08
N CYS A 48 4.38 8.82 7.10
CA CYS A 48 5.75 9.10 7.53
C CYS A 48 6.40 10.18 6.66
N HIS A 49 6.21 10.11 5.34
CA HIS A 49 6.76 11.10 4.41
C HIS A 49 6.15 12.49 4.64
N ALA A 50 4.83 12.56 4.84
CA ALA A 50 4.15 13.80 5.18
C ALA A 50 4.59 14.35 6.55
N TYR A 51 4.76 13.48 7.55
CA TYR A 51 5.24 13.86 8.89
C TYR A 51 6.65 14.47 8.85
N GLN A 52 7.54 13.90 8.03
CA GLN A 52 8.90 14.43 7.84
C GLN A 52 8.91 15.85 7.24
N LYS A 53 7.91 16.18 6.42
CA LYS A 53 7.76 17.52 5.85
C LYS A 53 7.08 18.48 6.83
N ASN A 54 6.04 18.02 7.52
CA ASN A 54 5.29 18.83 8.49
C ASN A 54 4.62 17.94 9.56
N ASN A 55 5.03 18.11 10.82
CA ASN A 55 4.46 17.41 11.98
C ASN A 55 3.46 18.27 12.79
N GLY A 56 3.10 19.45 12.28
CA GLY A 56 2.21 20.40 12.94
C GLY A 56 0.74 20.30 12.52
N ASN A 57 0.01 21.39 12.70
CA ASN A 57 -1.44 21.46 12.42
C ASN A 57 -1.80 21.25 10.95
N ASP A 58 -0.85 21.44 10.04
CA ASP A 58 -1.04 21.25 8.60
C ASP A 58 -0.64 19.85 8.11
N PHE A 59 -0.35 18.90 9.02
CA PHE A 59 0.01 17.52 8.69
C PHE A 59 -0.94 16.89 7.66
N TRP A 60 -2.25 16.99 7.86
CA TRP A 60 -3.23 16.38 6.94
C TRP A 60 -3.25 17.04 5.55
N LYS A 61 -2.92 18.33 5.47
CA LYS A 61 -2.75 19.00 4.17
C LYS A 61 -1.55 18.42 3.44
N GLU A 62 -0.45 18.16 4.15
CA GLU A 62 0.76 17.56 3.58
C GLU A 62 0.56 16.10 3.15
N VAL A 63 -0.25 15.33 3.89
CA VAL A 63 -0.66 13.99 3.48
C VAL A 63 -1.41 14.05 2.15
N ASN A 64 -2.39 14.95 2.02
CA ASN A 64 -3.14 15.12 0.77
C ASN A 64 -2.24 15.59 -0.38
N ALA A 65 -1.34 16.54 -0.12
CA ALA A 65 -0.36 17.02 -1.09
C ALA A 65 0.55 15.87 -1.57
N THR A 66 1.04 15.03 -0.65
CA THR A 66 1.87 13.87 -0.99
C THR A 66 1.10 12.84 -1.83
N ILE A 67 -0.17 12.55 -1.50
CA ILE A 67 -1.01 11.65 -2.31
C ILE A 67 -1.23 12.24 -3.72
N GLN A 68 -1.49 13.54 -3.81
CA GLN A 68 -1.67 14.23 -5.09
C GLN A 68 -0.38 14.22 -5.91
N GLU A 69 0.77 14.46 -5.29
CA GLU A 69 2.11 14.38 -5.91
C GLU A 69 2.34 13.00 -6.53
N LEU A 70 2.04 11.92 -5.80
CA LEU A 70 2.17 10.54 -6.30
C LEU A 70 1.23 10.24 -7.48
N ARG A 71 0.02 10.84 -7.49
CA ARG A 71 -0.92 10.73 -8.62
C ARG A 71 -0.44 11.51 -9.84
N CYS A 72 0.07 12.72 -9.63
CA CYS A 72 0.66 13.56 -10.68
C CYS A 72 1.87 12.86 -11.31
N LYS A 73 2.80 12.34 -10.49
CA LYS A 73 3.98 11.58 -10.95
C LYS A 73 3.62 10.26 -11.63
N GLY A 74 2.48 9.68 -11.27
CA GLY A 74 1.94 8.50 -11.92
C GLY A 74 1.15 8.80 -13.19
N GLU A 75 0.95 10.07 -13.55
CA GLU A 75 0.09 10.50 -14.68
C GLU A 75 -1.32 9.89 -14.61
N GLY A 76 -1.82 9.63 -13.40
CA GLY A 76 -3.09 8.93 -13.19
C GLY A 76 -3.06 7.41 -13.45
N ASP A 77 -1.94 6.84 -13.93
CA ASP A 77 -1.76 5.40 -14.08
C ASP A 77 -1.48 4.74 -12.72
N LYS A 78 -2.39 3.84 -12.33
CA LYS A 78 -2.31 3.05 -11.08
C LYS A 78 -0.99 2.29 -10.96
N LYS A 79 -0.45 1.72 -12.05
CA LYS A 79 0.81 0.97 -12.06
C LYS A 79 2.00 1.88 -11.80
N MET A 80 1.99 3.09 -12.37
CA MET A 80 3.05 4.07 -12.16
C MET A 80 3.01 4.65 -10.74
N THR A 81 1.82 4.98 -10.23
CA THR A 81 1.66 5.36 -8.82
C THR A 81 2.15 4.27 -7.87
N ALA A 82 1.82 2.99 -8.13
CA ALA A 82 2.31 1.88 -7.33
C ALA A 82 3.84 1.75 -7.37
N ARG A 83 4.48 1.97 -8.53
CA ARG A 83 5.95 2.01 -8.65
C ARG A 83 6.56 3.12 -7.82
N TRP A 84 5.97 4.32 -7.79
CA TRP A 84 6.44 5.43 -6.98
C TRP A 84 6.30 5.17 -5.48
N VAL A 85 5.17 4.60 -5.05
CA VAL A 85 4.98 4.16 -3.65
C VAL A 85 6.00 3.10 -3.27
N LYS A 86 6.27 2.13 -4.14
CA LYS A 86 7.31 1.13 -3.92
C LYS A 86 8.69 1.77 -3.78
N ALA A 87 9.05 2.70 -4.66
CA ALA A 87 10.33 3.40 -4.58
C ALA A 87 10.51 4.16 -3.25
N MET A 88 9.44 4.76 -2.73
CA MET A 88 9.42 5.41 -1.42
C MET A 88 9.64 4.41 -0.28
N LEU A 89 8.99 3.25 -0.32
CA LEU A 89 9.23 2.15 0.63
C LEU A 89 10.68 1.65 0.55
N ASP A 90 11.21 1.44 -0.65
CA ASP A 90 12.60 0.99 -0.86
C ASP A 90 13.61 2.01 -0.32
N GLN A 91 13.33 3.31 -0.44
CA GLN A 91 14.16 4.38 0.12
C GLN A 91 14.15 4.36 1.65
N ASP A 92 12.99 4.16 2.26
CA ASP A 92 12.87 4.04 3.71
C ASP A 92 13.61 2.82 4.23
N CYS A 93 13.39 1.65 3.59
CA CYS A 93 14.13 0.43 3.87
C CYS A 93 15.64 0.66 3.83
N LYS A 94 16.16 1.31 2.78
CA LYS A 94 17.60 1.63 2.68
C LYS A 94 18.10 2.55 3.79
N LYS A 95 17.29 3.54 4.18
CA LYS A 95 17.65 4.51 5.22
C LYS A 95 17.80 3.83 6.58
N PHE A 96 16.92 2.88 6.90
CA PHE A 96 16.89 2.21 8.19
C PHE A 96 17.64 0.87 8.21
N SER A 97 17.89 0.25 7.06
CA SER A 97 18.71 -0.97 6.95
C SER A 97 20.19 -0.72 7.23
N ASN A 98 20.68 0.51 7.09
CA ASN A 98 22.10 0.83 7.29
C ASN A 98 22.59 0.66 8.75
N GLY A 99 21.71 0.45 9.73
CA GLY A 99 22.07 0.26 11.14
C GLY A 99 21.62 -1.07 11.75
N ILE A 100 20.77 -1.84 11.05
CA ILE A 100 20.28 -3.12 11.52
C ILE A 100 20.81 -4.15 10.53
N ASN A 101 21.82 -4.93 10.93
CA ASN A 101 22.08 -6.22 10.31
C ASN A 101 20.82 -7.06 10.56
N VAL A 102 19.78 -6.85 9.75
CA VAL A 102 18.64 -7.74 9.69
C VAL A 102 19.22 -9.02 9.15
N ASP A 103 19.56 -9.92 10.05
CA ASP A 103 20.01 -11.25 9.70
C ASP A 103 18.97 -11.83 8.74
N PRO A 104 19.33 -12.11 7.47
CA PRO A 104 18.38 -12.57 6.48
C PRO A 104 17.73 -13.92 6.84
N GLY A 105 18.15 -14.57 7.94
CA GLY A 105 17.55 -15.78 8.49
C GLY A 105 16.20 -15.59 9.18
N ALA A 106 15.79 -14.38 9.59
CA ALA A 106 14.51 -14.19 10.29
C ALA A 106 13.26 -14.27 9.37
N GLN A 107 13.44 -14.53 8.07
CA GLN A 107 12.36 -14.89 7.15
C GLN A 107 12.00 -16.40 7.21
N GLU A 108 12.49 -17.16 8.19
CA GLU A 108 12.18 -18.59 8.30
C GLU A 108 10.76 -18.91 8.78
N SER A 109 10.10 -18.03 9.55
CA SER A 109 8.79 -18.38 10.14
C SER A 109 7.59 -18.27 9.17
N GLN A 110 7.75 -17.58 8.04
CA GLN A 110 6.72 -17.60 6.99
C GLN A 110 6.85 -18.84 6.10
N SER A 111 8.06 -19.41 6.00
CA SER A 111 8.30 -20.63 5.22
C SER A 111 7.68 -21.85 5.88
N GLU A 112 7.76 -22.01 7.20
CA GLU A 112 7.18 -23.16 7.91
C GLU A 112 5.66 -23.25 7.73
N LEU A 113 4.96 -22.14 7.93
CA LEU A 113 3.50 -22.08 7.83
C LEU A 113 3.03 -22.25 6.37
N GLN A 114 3.79 -21.73 5.41
CA GLN A 114 3.56 -21.96 3.98
C GLN A 114 3.80 -23.44 3.62
N THR A 115 4.87 -24.04 4.14
CA THR A 115 5.25 -25.44 3.90
C THR A 115 4.23 -26.41 4.48
N GLU A 116 3.71 -26.16 5.69
CA GLU A 116 2.62 -26.96 6.26
C GLU A 116 1.35 -26.88 5.41
N MET A 117 1.03 -25.70 4.88
CA MET A 117 -0.17 -25.50 4.06
C MET A 117 -0.05 -26.18 2.69
N ASP A 118 1.13 -26.12 2.07
CA ASP A 118 1.42 -26.83 0.82
C ASP A 118 1.35 -28.36 1.01
N GLN A 119 1.83 -28.90 2.13
CA GLN A 119 1.70 -30.32 2.47
C GLN A 119 0.24 -30.77 2.68
N LEU A 120 -0.60 -29.90 3.28
CA LEU A 120 -2.03 -30.16 3.46
C LEU A 120 -2.77 -30.24 2.11
N ILE A 121 -2.42 -29.37 1.17
CA ILE A 121 -2.99 -29.39 -0.19
C ILE A 121 -2.60 -30.68 -0.91
N GLU A 122 -1.33 -31.07 -0.85
CA GLU A 122 -0.83 -32.28 -1.53
C GLU A 122 -1.46 -33.57 -0.95
N THR A 123 -1.62 -33.62 0.39
CA THR A 123 -2.28 -34.75 1.07
C THR A 123 -3.76 -34.86 0.69
N SER A 124 -4.46 -33.72 0.55
CA SER A 124 -5.88 -33.70 0.17
C SER A 124 -6.13 -34.17 -1.27
N GLN A 125 -5.19 -33.90 -2.19
CA GLN A 125 -5.30 -34.36 -3.59
C GLN A 125 -5.09 -35.87 -3.71
N LEU A 126 -4.20 -36.44 -2.90
CA LEU A 126 -3.98 -37.90 -2.87
C LEU A 126 -5.14 -38.65 -2.23
N ALA A 127 -5.81 -38.05 -1.24
CA ALA A 127 -7.00 -38.66 -0.61
C ALA A 127 -8.26 -38.62 -1.49
N SER A 128 -8.33 -37.70 -2.46
CA SER A 128 -9.51 -37.54 -3.34
C SER A 128 -9.40 -38.25 -4.70
N GLY A 129 -8.27 -38.92 -4.99
CA GLY A 129 -7.97 -39.55 -6.28
C GLY A 129 -8.54 -40.95 -6.51
N GLY A 130 -9.58 -41.35 -5.76
CA GLY A 130 -10.16 -42.70 -5.81
C GLY A 130 -11.67 -42.71 -6.01
N GLN A 131 -12.16 -42.14 -7.10
CA GLN A 131 -13.50 -42.45 -7.62
C GLN A 131 -13.48 -42.41 -9.14
N ASP A 132 -13.20 -43.59 -9.67
CA ASP A 132 -13.31 -44.03 -11.04
C ASP A 132 -14.79 -44.27 -11.42
N ASN A 133 -15.14 -43.77 -12.62
CA ASN A 133 -16.25 -44.16 -13.49
C ASN A 133 -17.68 -43.69 -13.13
N SER A 134 -18.17 -42.70 -13.88
CA SER A 134 -19.45 -42.87 -14.58
C SER A 134 -19.52 -41.93 -15.79
N ALA A 135 -19.46 -42.52 -16.98
CA ALA A 135 -19.79 -41.87 -18.23
C ALA A 135 -21.31 -41.84 -18.37
N ASP A 136 -21.92 -40.66 -18.21
CA ASP A 136 -23.29 -40.33 -18.64
C ASP A 136 -23.34 -38.79 -18.65
N ASP A 137 -23.18 -38.15 -19.81
CA ASP A 137 -24.26 -37.64 -20.66
C ASP A 137 -24.98 -36.42 -20.07
N VAL A 138 -25.58 -35.61 -20.94
CA VAL A 138 -26.38 -34.40 -20.67
C VAL A 138 -25.66 -33.04 -20.70
N LEU A 139 -25.42 -32.61 -21.95
CA LEU A 139 -26.04 -31.41 -22.54
C LEU A 139 -26.03 -30.10 -21.72
N GLY A 140 -25.13 -29.20 -22.14
CA GLY A 140 -25.52 -27.85 -22.55
C GLY A 140 -25.86 -26.84 -21.46
N SER A 141 -24.90 -25.97 -21.12
CA SER A 141 -25.23 -24.58 -20.84
C SER A 141 -24.07 -23.67 -21.20
N ALA A 142 -24.17 -23.09 -22.39
CA ALA A 142 -23.34 -22.00 -22.87
C ALA A 142 -23.70 -20.73 -22.09
N ASP A 143 -22.82 -20.25 -21.21
CA ASP A 143 -22.82 -18.84 -20.77
C ASP A 143 -21.48 -18.42 -20.13
N GLN A 144 -20.37 -18.80 -20.76
CA GLN A 144 -19.04 -18.27 -20.43
C GLN A 144 -18.44 -17.68 -21.70
N ASN A 145 -18.73 -16.41 -21.96
CA ASN A 145 -17.87 -15.44 -22.65
C ASN A 145 -18.62 -14.11 -22.80
N ARG A 146 -18.68 -13.31 -21.72
CA ARG A 146 -19.24 -11.95 -21.75
C ARG A 146 -18.29 -10.91 -21.13
N TRP A 147 -17.01 -10.96 -21.48
CA TRP A 147 -16.05 -9.87 -21.18
C TRP A 147 -15.03 -9.68 -22.31
N ARG A 148 -15.43 -9.93 -23.56
CA ARG A 148 -14.59 -9.72 -24.74
C ARG A 148 -15.46 -9.16 -25.85
N ASP A 149 -15.54 -7.83 -25.91
CA ASP A 149 -15.61 -7.00 -27.12
C ASP A 149 -15.98 -5.56 -26.72
N GLU A 150 -14.98 -4.70 -26.66
CA GLU A 150 -15.11 -3.30 -27.08
C GLU A 150 -13.71 -2.77 -27.45
N GLN A 151 -13.16 -3.37 -28.51
CA GLN A 151 -12.12 -2.75 -29.32
C GLN A 151 -12.74 -2.45 -30.70
N SER A 152 -13.42 -1.32 -30.80
CA SER A 152 -13.78 -0.73 -32.10
C SER A 152 -13.20 0.67 -32.22
N HIS A 153 -12.07 0.71 -32.93
CA HIS A 153 -11.70 1.71 -33.93
C HIS A 153 -12.52 3.02 -33.95
N ALA A 154 -11.88 4.08 -33.44
CA ALA A 154 -12.03 5.41 -34.03
C ALA A 154 -10.67 5.84 -34.57
N ASP A 155 -10.49 5.60 -35.87
CA ASP A 155 -9.60 6.37 -36.73
C ASP A 155 -10.15 7.81 -36.78
N GLY A 156 -9.31 8.80 -36.49
CA GLY A 156 -9.72 10.19 -36.60
C GLY A 156 -8.88 11.18 -35.80
N SER A 157 -8.11 11.99 -36.53
CA SER A 157 -7.50 13.24 -36.12
C SER A 157 -6.25 13.19 -35.24
N ARG A 158 -5.11 13.26 -35.94
CA ARG A 158 -3.93 14.03 -35.54
C ARG A 158 -4.33 15.47 -35.19
N GLY A 159 -4.78 15.68 -33.96
CA GLY A 159 -4.79 16.98 -33.30
C GLY A 159 -3.70 16.97 -32.24
N ALA A 160 -2.57 17.60 -32.53
CA ALA A 160 -1.53 17.87 -31.55
C ALA A 160 -2.04 18.93 -30.55
N SER A 161 -3.00 18.58 -29.71
CA SER A 161 -3.36 19.36 -28.54
C SER A 161 -2.42 18.95 -27.43
N LYS A 162 -1.33 19.70 -27.36
CA LYS A 162 -0.39 19.81 -26.25
C LYS A 162 -1.14 20.31 -25.02
N ALA A 163 -2.01 19.49 -24.44
CA ALA A 163 -2.61 19.75 -23.15
C ALA A 163 -1.55 19.41 -22.10
N SER A 164 -0.66 20.38 -21.87
CA SER A 164 0.12 20.49 -20.65
C SER A 164 -0.89 20.54 -19.50
N SER A 165 -1.33 19.37 -19.03
CA SER A 165 -2.00 19.24 -17.75
C SER A 165 -0.93 19.44 -16.69
N ALA A 166 -0.54 20.71 -16.53
CA ALA A 166 0.21 21.13 -15.38
C ALA A 166 -0.62 20.71 -14.17
N CYS A 167 -0.12 19.71 -13.42
CA CYS A 167 -0.40 19.72 -11.99
C CYS A 167 0.13 21.07 -11.52
N SER A 168 -0.75 22.06 -11.49
CA SER A 168 -0.48 23.37 -10.92
C SER A 168 -0.21 23.11 -9.45
N SER A 169 1.07 22.93 -9.12
CA SER A 169 1.55 23.03 -7.77
C SER A 169 0.96 24.32 -7.20
N PRO A 170 0.33 24.29 -6.02
CA PRO A 170 -0.16 25.50 -5.39
C PRO A 170 1.01 26.48 -5.29
N GLN A 171 0.90 27.64 -5.94
CA GLN A 171 1.86 28.71 -5.74
C GLN A 171 1.77 29.13 -4.27
N PRO A 172 2.90 29.28 -3.56
CA PRO A 172 2.88 29.85 -2.22
C PRO A 172 2.25 31.23 -2.32
N GLU A 173 1.20 31.42 -1.54
CA GLU A 173 0.46 32.67 -1.49
C GLU A 173 1.40 33.67 -0.82
N ASP A 174 1.94 34.60 -1.62
CA ASP A 174 2.78 35.69 -1.13
C ASP A 174 1.96 36.49 -0.11
N GLY A 175 2.20 36.21 1.16
CA GLY A 175 1.61 36.92 2.28
C GLY A 175 2.07 38.37 2.24
N ASP A 176 1.20 39.24 1.74
CA ASP A 176 1.29 40.70 1.83
C ASP A 176 1.33 41.09 3.32
N ASN A 177 2.54 41.33 3.82
CA ASN A 177 2.78 41.84 5.16
C ASN A 177 2.48 43.35 5.15
N GLY A 178 1.19 43.67 5.27
CA GLY A 178 0.70 45.04 5.44
C GLY A 178 1.26 45.67 6.72
N ASN A 179 2.37 46.39 6.57
CA ASN A 179 2.98 47.19 7.61
C ASN A 179 2.19 48.50 7.76
N GLY A 180 1.09 48.45 8.51
CA GLY A 180 0.32 49.63 8.92
C GLY A 180 0.97 50.30 10.13
N ASN A 181 1.76 51.33 9.88
CA ASN A 181 2.08 52.35 10.88
C ASN A 181 0.94 53.38 10.91
N ASP A 182 0.29 53.53 12.06
CA ASP A 182 -0.32 54.79 12.50
C ASP A 182 0.01 54.97 13.99
#